data_AF-A0A2U1S5P9-F1
#
_entry.id   AF-A0A2U1S5P9-F1
#
_cell.length_a   1.000
_cell.length_b   1.000
_cell.length_c   1.000
_cell.angle_alpha   90.00
_cell.angle_beta   90.00
_cell.angle_gamma   90.00
#
_symmetry.space_group_name_H-M   'P 1'
#
loop_
_entity.id
_entity.type
_entity.pdbx_description
1 polymer ?
#
loop_
_entity_poly.entity_id
_entity_poly.type
_entity_poly.pdbx_seq_one_letter_code
_entity_poly.pdbx_strand_id
1 'polypeptide(L)' 'MKTVECISCKQEIPLTGPFVEFECPICGAKIARCEKCRTFGHAYKCECGFEGP' A
#
# COMPACT_ATOMS: atom_id res chain seq x y z
N MET A 1 -2.73 -7.22 18.19
CA MET A 1 -1.58 -7.31 17.28
C MET A 1 -1.69 -6.14 16.31
N LYS A 2 -0.62 -5.43 15.99
CA LYS A 2 -0.69 -4.30 15.06
C LYS A 2 -0.57 -4.82 13.63
N THR A 3 -1.58 -4.56 12.81
CA THR A 3 -1.65 -4.89 11.37
C THR A 3 -1.73 -3.60 10.57
N VAL A 4 -1.26 -3.63 9.33
CA VAL A 4 -1.39 -2.52 8.37
C VAL A 4 -2.17 -3.01 7.16
N GLU A 5 -3.04 -2.17 6.60
CA GLU A 5 -3.87 -2.56 5.45
C GLU A 5 -3.16 -2.20 4.14
N CYS A 6 -3.09 -3.16 3.21
CA CYS A 6 -2.62 -2.88 1.86
C CYS A 6 -3.63 -2.02 1.09
N ILE A 7 -3.19 -0.89 0.52
CA ILE A 7 -4.09 -0.03 -0.28
C ILE A 7 -4.61 -0.70 -1.57
N SER A 8 -3.84 -1.65 -2.14
CA SER A 8 -4.20 -2.32 -3.41
C SER A 8 -5.18 -3.45 -3.21
N CYS A 9 -4.89 -4.39 -2.31
CA CYS A 9 -5.70 -5.60 -2.13
C CYS A 9 -6.55 -5.59 -0.87
N LYS A 10 -6.45 -4.55 -0.03
CA LYS A 10 -7.19 -4.42 1.24
C LYS A 10 -6.95 -5.58 2.22
N GLN A 11 -5.85 -6.31 2.05
CA GLN A 11 -5.45 -7.35 2.99
C GLN A 11 -4.71 -6.76 4.17
N GLU A 12 -4.97 -7.32 5.34
CA GLU A 12 -4.20 -7.07 6.56
C GLU A 12 -2.81 -7.70 6.44
N ILE A 13 -1.78 -6.88 6.62
CA ILE A 13 -0.40 -7.29 6.65
C ILE A 13 0.09 -7.17 8.09
N PRO A 14 0.66 -8.23 8.68
CA PRO A 14 1.30 -8.11 9.99
C PRO A 14 2.49 -7.14 9.91
N LEU A 15 2.69 -6.29 10.92
CA LEU A 15 3.85 -5.38 10.98
C LEU A 15 5.22 -6.11 10.96
N THR A 16 5.23 -7.41 11.25
CA THR A 16 6.42 -8.26 11.14
C THR A 16 6.61 -8.88 9.76
N GLY A 17 5.64 -8.70 8.85
CA GLY A 17 5.67 -9.24 7.50
C GLY A 17 6.35 -8.30 6.49
N PRO A 18 6.57 -8.77 5.25
CA PRO A 18 7.16 -7.96 4.19
C PRO A 18 6.10 -7.01 3.59
N PHE A 19 6.23 -5.72 3.91
CA PHE A 19 5.46 -4.64 3.30
C PHE A 19 6.35 -3.41 3.14
N VAL A 20 5.86 -2.44 2.38
CA VAL A 20 6.49 -1.13 2.25
C VAL A 20 5.50 -0.03 2.59
N GLU A 21 5.98 0.98 3.29
CA GLU A 21 5.27 2.23 3.53
C GLU A 21 6.00 3.37 2.83
N PHE A 22 5.26 4.17 2.08
CA PHE A 22 5.77 5.35 1.40
C PHE A 22 4.68 6.42 1.32
N GLU A 23 5.09 7.65 1.04
CA GLU A 23 4.16 8.77 0.93
C GLU A 23 3.70 8.94 -0.52
N CYS A 24 2.42 9.28 -0.70
CA CYS A 24 1.88 9.59 -2.01
C CYS A 24 2.62 10.80 -2.61
N PRO A 25 3.11 10.74 -3.87
CA PRO A 25 3.79 11.87 -4.49
C PRO A 25 2.87 13.07 -4.77
N ILE A 26 1.54 12.87 -4.71
CA ILE A 26 0.56 13.92 -4.99
C ILE A 26 0.07 14.61 -3.72
N CYS A 27 -0.29 13.86 -2.67
CA CYS A 27 -0.90 14.41 -1.46
C CYS A 27 -0.12 14.14 -0.17
N GLY A 28 0.96 13.35 -0.21
CA GLY A 28 1.72 12.96 0.99
C GLY A 28 1.00 11.94 1.89
N ALA A 29 -0.13 11.36 1.48
CA ALA A 29 -0.80 10.33 2.26
C ALA A 29 0.10 9.10 2.44
N LYS A 30 0.09 8.50 3.63
CA LYS A 30 0.84 7.27 3.90
C LYS A 30 0.17 6.09 3.20
N ILE A 31 0.94 5.41 2.36
CA ILE A 31 0.50 4.28 1.56
C ILE A 31 1.28 3.05 2.00
N ALA A 32 0.58 2.03 2.46
CA ALA A 32 1.13 0.72 2.75
C ALA A 32 0.81 -0.26 1.62
N ARG A 33 1.82 -0.97 1.11
CA ARG A 33 1.63 -2.01 0.07
C ARG A 33 2.32 -3.30 0.46
N CYS A 34 1.60 -4.41 0.32
CA CYS A 34 2.16 -5.74 0.51
C CYS A 34 3.15 -6.08 -0.61
N GLU A 35 4.10 -6.96 -0.30
CA GLU A 35 5.07 -7.46 -1.27
C GLU A 35 4.39 -8.02 -2.52
N LYS A 36 3.33 -8.82 -2.37
CA LYS A 36 2.60 -9.42 -3.50
C LYS A 36 2.11 -8.37 -4.49
N CYS A 37 1.36 -7.36 -4.03
CA CYS A 37 0.85 -6.31 -4.93
C CYS A 37 1.97 -5.55 -5.62
N ARG A 38 3.11 -5.39 -4.94
CA ARG A 38 4.31 -4.77 -5.51
C ARG A 38 4.98 -5.65 -6.56
N THR A 39 5.11 -6.95 -6.30
CA THR A 39 5.70 -7.94 -7.21
C THR A 39 4.85 -8.15 -8.46
N PHE A 40 3.54 -8.16 -8.31
CA PHE A 40 2.59 -8.31 -9.42
C PHE A 40 2.24 -6.98 -10.11
N GLY A 41 2.69 -5.84 -9.58
CA GLY A 41 2.40 -4.51 -10.14
C GLY A 41 0.91 -4.16 -10.16
N HIS A 42 0.16 -4.56 -9.13
CA HIS A 42 -1.26 -4.22 -9.03
C HIS A 42 -1.43 -2.71 -8.96
N ALA A 43 -2.38 -2.11 -9.66
CA ALA A 43 -2.65 -0.69 -9.41
C ALA A 43 -3.07 -0.44 -7.95
N TYR A 44 -2.67 0.70 -7.38
CA TYR A 44 -3.22 1.25 -6.15
C TYR A 44 -3.84 2.59 -6.43
N LYS A 45 -4.95 2.88 -5.74
CA LYS A 45 -5.63 4.17 -5.81
C LYS A 45 -5.47 4.89 -4.49
N CYS A 46 -4.80 6.03 -4.51
CA CYS A 46 -4.71 6.91 -3.37
C CYS A 46 -6.02 7.70 -3.20
N GLU A 47 -6.29 8.19 -1.99
CA GLU A 47 -7.46 9.00 -1.66
C GLU A 47 -7.53 10.31 -2.45
N CYS A 48 -6.38 10.84 -2.90
CA CYS A 48 -6.33 12.02 -3.78
C CYS A 48 -6.73 11.73 -5.24
N GLY A 49 -7.03 10.47 -5.58
CA GLY A 49 -7.37 10.04 -6.93
C GLY A 49 -6.18 9.61 -7.80
N PHE A 50 -4.95 9.67 -7.27
CA PHE A 50 -3.78 9.15 -7.96
C PHE A 50 -3.82 7.62 -8.06
N GLU A 51 -3.69 7.09 -9.27
CA GLU A 51 -3.54 5.66 -9.54
C GLU A 51 -2.11 5.36 -9.98
N GLY A 52 -1.40 4.55 -9.19
CA GLY A 52 -0.03 4.12 -9.46
C GLY A 52 0.08 2.59 -9.54
N PRO A 53 1.10 2.04 -10.20
CA PRO A 53 1.38 0.61 -10.23
C PRO A 53 1.94 0.10 -8.90
#